data_AF-A0A0F8UQ71-F1
#
_entry.id   AF-A0A0F8UQ71-F1
#
_cell.length_a   1.000
_cell.length_b   1.000
_cell.length_c   1.000
_cell.angle_alpha   90.00
_cell.angle_beta   90.00
_cell.angle_gamma   90.00
#
_symmetry.space_group_name_H-M   'P 1'
#
loop_
_entity.id
_entity.type
_entity.pdbx_description
1 polymer ?
#
loop_
_entity_poly.entity_id
_entity_poly.type
_entity_poly.pdbx_seq_one_letter_code
_entity_poly.pdbx_strand_id
1 'polypeptide(L)'
;MESYLQFRFAQGAPDKEERFVASVTRTALRLQLQYPTLFAWHGSPMCNWHGILREGLHYKQIVNGRQFGDGVYMSQDFSVSTGYCNRNFSPVYQNWQWPQSILKCSTAISLNEVVNAPAEYVSSRPHYVVGDVDWIQPRYLFVKCQTIPQSLDKSKPRQPSNIYDQDPSCLVRGPQQQQIKIPLSAVNSHRIHTSPREVKKKTKKKAARLQELKSILKIPQGQEILATGNSTNDDDADSIATLMEDQLLLLSDSEEGFGHEQPKSTGLVQSTVLKTDFKPGSLDPSSVQLLGDPTYATPTATKVLQKQLRVALRTQKKEPMHELGWYINENLISNVYQWIVELHSFDPNHPLARDFNSAGLTSIVLEIRYPSQFPISPPFVRIIRPRFLRFSSGGGGHITAGGAMCMELLTNSGWLPTSSIESVLLQVRMAILNPVPQPARLDPKNWGKDYTVSEAIAEYKRVCICHGWNVPDDINQLAWT
;
A
#
# COMPACT_ATOMS: atom_id res chain seq x y z
N MET A 1 -29.15 -15.64 3.61
CA MET A 1 -28.62 -14.76 2.54
C MET A 1 -27.92 -15.63 1.49
N GLU A 2 -28.67 -16.47 0.78
CA GLU A 2 -28.08 -17.50 -0.10
C GLU A 2 -27.58 -16.93 -1.44
N SER A 3 -28.13 -15.80 -1.89
CA SER A 3 -27.71 -15.10 -3.12
C SER A 3 -26.65 -14.01 -2.90
N TYR A 4 -26.05 -13.95 -1.69
CA TYR A 4 -25.03 -12.95 -1.35
C TYR A 4 -23.70 -13.63 -1.04
N LEU A 5 -22.64 -13.16 -1.69
CA LEU A 5 -21.27 -13.41 -1.26
C LEU A 5 -20.97 -12.55 -0.04
N GLN A 6 -20.42 -13.17 0.99
CA GLN A 6 -20.09 -12.52 2.25
C GLN A 6 -18.58 -12.34 2.35
N PHE A 7 -18.15 -11.09 2.46
CA PHE A 7 -16.78 -10.71 2.68
C PHE A 7 -16.64 -10.18 4.10
N ARG A 8 -15.56 -10.57 4.77
CA ARG A 8 -15.16 -9.99 6.03
C ARG A 8 -13.91 -9.16 5.79
N PHE A 9 -13.88 -7.94 6.33
CA PHE A 9 -12.66 -7.16 6.35
C PHE A 9 -11.71 -7.79 7.37
N ALA A 10 -10.56 -8.28 6.88
CA ALA A 10 -9.53 -8.87 7.74
C ALA A 10 -8.88 -7.81 8.63
N GLN A 11 -8.57 -6.64 8.05
CA GLN A 11 -8.00 -5.50 8.77
C GLN A 11 -8.31 -4.20 8.00
N GLY A 12 -8.79 -3.17 8.71
CA GLY A 12 -8.88 -1.81 8.17
C GLY A 12 -7.53 -1.10 8.24
N ALA A 13 -7.47 0.17 7.80
CA ALA A 13 -6.27 0.99 7.99
C ALA A 13 -5.93 1.06 9.50
N PRO A 14 -4.69 0.75 9.92
CA PRO A 14 -4.35 0.65 11.36
C PRO A 14 -4.67 1.92 12.16
N ASP A 15 -4.46 3.09 11.55
CA ASP A 15 -4.75 4.41 12.13
C ASP A 15 -6.25 4.60 12.39
N LYS A 16 -7.10 4.12 11.46
CA LYS A 16 -8.55 4.25 11.59
C LYS A 16 -9.10 3.28 12.62
N GLU A 17 -8.56 2.06 12.65
CA GLU A 17 -8.90 1.09 13.69
C GLU A 17 -8.54 1.65 15.07
N GLU A 18 -7.34 2.21 15.26
CA GLU A 18 -6.93 2.84 16.52
C GLU A 18 -7.89 3.95 16.98
N ARG A 19 -8.24 4.87 16.08
CA ARG A 19 -9.19 5.97 16.37
C ARG A 19 -10.57 5.46 16.76
N PHE A 20 -11.02 4.37 16.11
CA PHE A 20 -12.25 3.69 16.47
C PHE A 20 -12.14 3.04 17.87
N VAL A 21 -11.05 2.31 18.19
CA VAL A 21 -10.78 1.77 19.56
C VAL A 21 -10.94 2.88 20.58
N ALA A 22 -10.22 3.98 20.37
CA ALA A 22 -10.13 5.07 21.33
C ALA A 22 -11.50 5.70 21.57
N SER A 23 -12.28 5.86 20.50
CA SER A 23 -13.65 6.39 20.57
C SER A 23 -14.60 5.46 21.31
N VAL A 24 -14.51 4.15 21.07
CA VAL A 24 -15.29 3.12 21.78
C VAL A 24 -14.93 3.11 23.26
N THR A 25 -13.65 3.01 23.62
CA THR A 25 -13.19 2.96 25.01
C THR A 25 -13.56 4.22 25.78
N ARG A 26 -13.33 5.40 25.19
CA ARG A 26 -13.67 6.70 25.79
C ARG A 26 -15.17 6.81 26.08
N THR A 27 -16.00 6.39 25.13
CA THR A 27 -17.47 6.48 25.27
C THR A 27 -18.00 5.44 26.24
N ALA A 28 -17.47 4.22 26.20
CA ALA A 28 -17.83 3.15 27.13
C ALA A 28 -17.50 3.52 28.58
N LEU A 29 -16.34 4.13 28.84
CA LEU A 29 -15.97 4.61 30.18
C LEU A 29 -16.84 5.78 30.63
N ARG A 30 -17.12 6.74 29.74
CA ARG A 30 -17.91 7.94 30.06
C ARG A 30 -19.37 7.62 30.36
N LEU A 31 -19.98 6.73 29.58
CA LEU A 31 -21.40 6.37 29.69
C LEU A 31 -21.64 5.07 30.48
N GLN A 32 -20.59 4.42 30.97
CA GLN A 32 -20.63 3.16 31.71
C GLN A 32 -21.46 2.07 31.01
N LEU A 33 -21.26 1.94 29.69
CA LEU A 33 -22.04 1.05 28.85
C LEU A 33 -21.65 -0.41 29.08
N GLN A 34 -22.64 -1.29 29.26
CA GLN A 34 -22.42 -2.74 29.27
C GLN A 34 -22.06 -3.28 27.88
N TYR A 35 -22.65 -2.68 26.83
CA TYR A 35 -22.41 -3.00 25.43
C TYR A 35 -21.79 -1.78 24.74
N PRO A 36 -20.48 -1.78 24.46
CA PRO A 36 -19.78 -0.59 24.00
C PRO A 36 -20.01 -0.26 22.51
N THR A 37 -20.41 -1.26 21.71
CA THR A 37 -20.68 -1.13 20.28
C THR A 37 -22.02 -1.74 19.90
N LEU A 38 -22.60 -1.25 18.80
CA LEU A 38 -23.77 -1.80 18.13
C LEU A 38 -23.44 -2.07 16.67
N PHE A 39 -24.30 -2.82 16.00
CA PHE A 39 -24.15 -3.06 14.56
C PHE A 39 -25.27 -2.37 13.78
N ALA A 40 -24.97 -1.91 12.57
CA ALA A 40 -25.96 -1.30 11.69
C ALA A 40 -25.63 -1.51 10.21
N TRP A 41 -26.67 -1.58 9.39
CA TRP A 41 -26.60 -1.74 7.95
C TRP A 41 -26.42 -0.39 7.24
N HIS A 42 -25.47 -0.34 6.32
CA HIS A 42 -25.31 0.78 5.39
C HIS A 42 -25.39 0.27 3.95
N GLY A 43 -26.27 0.89 3.16
CA GLY A 43 -26.42 0.62 1.74
C GLY A 43 -26.03 1.82 0.90
N SER A 44 -25.26 1.58 -0.15
CA SER A 44 -24.80 2.61 -1.08
C SER A 44 -24.73 2.02 -2.50
N PRO A 45 -24.89 2.86 -3.55
CA PRO A 45 -24.72 2.44 -4.94
C PRO A 45 -23.39 1.72 -5.20
N MET A 46 -23.43 0.74 -6.10
CA MET A 46 -22.31 -0.14 -6.45
C MET A 46 -21.02 0.64 -6.80
N CYS A 47 -21.16 1.75 -7.54
CA CYS A 47 -20.04 2.61 -7.95
C CYS A 47 -19.30 3.28 -6.77
N ASN A 48 -19.97 3.53 -5.64
CA ASN A 48 -19.38 4.20 -4.49
C ASN A 48 -18.51 3.26 -3.65
N TRP A 49 -18.74 1.94 -3.72
CA TRP A 49 -18.01 0.97 -2.90
C TRP A 49 -16.50 1.01 -3.15
N HIS A 50 -16.06 1.30 -4.37
CA HIS A 50 -14.64 1.49 -4.67
C HIS A 50 -13.99 2.61 -3.83
N GLY A 51 -14.70 3.72 -3.61
CA GLY A 51 -14.24 4.81 -2.73
C GLY A 51 -14.38 4.45 -1.26
N ILE A 52 -15.53 3.91 -0.86
CA ILE A 52 -15.81 3.50 0.53
C ILE A 52 -14.77 2.48 1.04
N LEU A 53 -14.31 1.57 0.19
CA LEU A 53 -13.33 0.55 0.56
C LEU A 53 -11.92 1.13 0.78
N ARG A 54 -11.57 2.24 0.13
CA ARG A 54 -10.25 2.87 0.28
C ARG A 54 -10.21 3.96 1.33
N GLU A 55 -11.21 4.83 1.35
CA GLU A 55 -11.26 5.99 2.24
C GLU A 55 -12.10 5.73 3.50
N GLY A 56 -12.87 4.64 3.52
CA GLY A 56 -13.90 4.38 4.52
C GLY A 56 -15.19 5.14 4.24
N LEU A 57 -16.17 4.98 5.13
CA LEU A 57 -17.43 5.71 5.05
C LEU A 57 -17.23 7.18 5.41
N HIS A 58 -17.64 8.10 4.55
CA HIS A 58 -17.67 9.53 4.83
C HIS A 58 -18.84 10.19 4.11
N TYR A 59 -19.23 11.38 4.53
CA TYR A 59 -20.33 12.15 3.94
C TYR A 59 -19.85 13.48 3.33
N LYS A 60 -18.64 13.51 2.76
CA LYS A 60 -18.11 14.71 2.06
C LYS A 60 -18.98 15.16 0.89
N GLN A 61 -19.56 14.20 0.15
CA GLN A 61 -20.42 14.46 -1.01
C GLN A 61 -21.89 14.22 -0.66
N ILE A 62 -22.78 15.06 -1.18
CA ILE A 62 -24.22 14.96 -0.98
C ILE A 62 -24.83 14.33 -2.24
N VAL A 63 -25.16 13.04 -2.16
CA VAL A 63 -25.75 12.29 -3.29
C VAL A 63 -27.25 12.03 -3.09
N ASN A 64 -27.70 11.93 -1.84
CA ASN A 64 -29.10 11.76 -1.46
C ASN A 64 -29.53 12.90 -0.52
N GLY A 65 -30.84 13.17 -0.45
CA GLY A 65 -31.39 14.15 0.48
C GLY A 65 -31.10 13.80 1.94
N ARG A 66 -30.70 14.80 2.73
CA ARG A 66 -30.33 14.68 4.15
C ARG A 66 -31.47 15.05 5.09
N GLN A 67 -32.56 14.27 5.05
CA GLN A 67 -33.78 14.58 5.80
C GLN A 67 -33.58 14.60 7.32
N PHE A 68 -32.65 13.80 7.84
CA PHE A 68 -32.39 13.62 9.27
C PHE A 68 -31.04 14.20 9.72
N GLY A 69 -30.49 15.14 8.93
CA GLY A 69 -29.23 15.83 9.22
C GLY A 69 -28.00 15.27 8.50
N ASP A 70 -26.85 15.86 8.81
CA ASP A 70 -25.57 15.56 8.18
C ASP A 70 -24.87 14.39 8.87
N GLY A 71 -24.57 13.34 8.10
CA GLY A 71 -23.85 12.17 8.61
C GLY A 71 -23.94 10.96 7.69
N VAL A 72 -23.40 9.84 8.15
CA VAL A 72 -23.54 8.55 7.50
C VAL A 72 -24.84 7.89 7.95
N TYR A 73 -25.72 7.60 7.00
CA TYR A 73 -27.03 7.02 7.25
C TYR A 73 -26.92 5.50 7.38
N MET A 74 -27.50 4.95 8.44
CA MET A 74 -27.54 3.52 8.73
C MET A 74 -28.89 3.11 9.31
N SER A 75 -29.19 1.82 9.25
CA SER A 75 -30.41 1.25 9.78
C SER A 75 -30.15 -0.09 10.46
N GLN A 76 -30.95 -0.44 11.46
CA GLN A 76 -30.95 -1.79 12.03
C GLN A 76 -31.55 -2.82 11.06
N ASP A 77 -32.43 -2.37 10.16
CA ASP A 77 -33.17 -3.23 9.24
C ASP A 77 -32.49 -3.30 7.87
N PHE A 78 -32.14 -4.51 7.42
CA PHE A 78 -31.52 -4.78 6.13
C PHE A 78 -32.32 -4.22 4.93
N SER A 79 -33.65 -4.37 4.94
CA SER A 79 -34.53 -3.94 3.84
C SER A 79 -34.47 -2.42 3.60
N VAL A 80 -34.34 -1.64 4.67
CA VAL A 80 -34.24 -0.18 4.59
C VAL A 80 -32.97 0.20 3.86
N SER A 81 -31.83 -0.32 4.31
CA SER A 81 -30.53 0.00 3.74
C SER A 81 -30.38 -0.52 2.29
N THR A 82 -31.00 -1.65 1.96
CA THR A 82 -31.03 -2.18 0.58
C THR A 82 -31.72 -1.22 -0.39
N GLY A 83 -32.73 -0.49 0.07
CA GLY A 83 -33.41 0.53 -0.74
C GLY A 83 -32.48 1.65 -1.23
N TYR A 84 -31.39 1.92 -0.51
CA TYR A 84 -30.40 2.94 -0.88
C TYR A 84 -29.32 2.43 -1.85
N CYS A 85 -29.24 1.12 -2.12
CA CYS A 85 -28.27 0.55 -3.05
C CYS A 85 -28.60 0.84 -4.53
N ASN A 86 -29.87 1.05 -4.88
CA ASN A 86 -30.34 1.10 -6.28
C ASN A 86 -30.94 2.45 -6.71
N ARG A 87 -30.89 3.49 -5.87
CA ARG A 87 -31.61 4.76 -6.12
C ARG A 87 -31.12 5.60 -7.29
N ASN A 88 -29.90 5.37 -7.79
CA ASN A 88 -29.29 6.18 -8.85
C ASN A 88 -29.47 5.62 -10.27
N PHE A 89 -30.23 4.54 -10.45
CA PHE A 89 -30.48 3.97 -11.77
C PHE A 89 -31.89 4.32 -12.26
N SER A 90 -31.96 4.92 -13.45
CA SER A 90 -33.23 5.13 -14.18
C SER A 90 -34.01 3.81 -14.27
N PRO A 91 -35.36 3.82 -14.26
CA PRO A 91 -36.19 2.61 -14.35
C PRO A 91 -35.90 1.72 -15.58
N VAL A 92 -35.18 2.23 -16.58
CA VAL A 92 -34.69 1.46 -17.74
C VAL A 92 -33.55 0.48 -17.36
N TYR A 93 -32.86 0.70 -16.23
CA TYR A 93 -31.69 -0.05 -15.77
C TYR A 93 -31.95 -0.89 -14.51
N GLN A 94 -33.19 -1.30 -14.24
CA GLN A 94 -33.54 -2.14 -13.07
C GLN A 94 -32.74 -3.45 -12.98
N ASN A 95 -32.16 -3.90 -14.09
CA ASN A 95 -31.30 -5.09 -14.19
C ASN A 95 -29.83 -4.75 -14.47
N TRP A 96 -29.35 -3.57 -14.06
CA TRP A 96 -27.94 -3.23 -14.24
C TRP A 96 -27.06 -4.17 -13.42
N GLN A 97 -26.24 -4.91 -14.16
CA GLN A 97 -25.21 -5.78 -13.62
C GLN A 97 -23.87 -5.18 -14.01
N TRP A 98 -22.86 -5.33 -13.15
CA TRP A 98 -21.53 -4.84 -13.45
C TRP A 98 -21.03 -5.46 -14.78
N PRO A 99 -20.82 -4.65 -15.84
CA PRO A 99 -20.46 -5.17 -17.15
C PRO A 99 -19.08 -5.83 -17.09
N GLN A 100 -18.90 -6.95 -17.80
CA GLN A 100 -17.67 -7.76 -17.79
C GLN A 100 -17.32 -8.40 -16.42
N SER A 101 -18.24 -8.42 -15.45
CA SER A 101 -18.07 -9.18 -14.21
C SER A 101 -18.52 -10.64 -14.37
N ILE A 102 -17.65 -11.60 -14.03
CA ILE A 102 -17.99 -13.03 -13.99
C ILE A 102 -19.10 -13.32 -12.97
N LEU A 103 -19.08 -12.61 -11.84
CA LEU A 103 -20.05 -12.77 -10.74
C LEU A 103 -21.37 -12.04 -11.00
N LYS A 104 -21.41 -11.15 -12.01
CA LYS A 104 -22.57 -10.32 -12.36
C LYS A 104 -23.18 -9.63 -11.12
N CYS A 105 -22.33 -8.90 -10.39
CA CYS A 105 -22.72 -8.21 -9.17
C CYS A 105 -23.81 -7.17 -9.44
N SER A 106 -24.82 -7.13 -8.58
CA SER A 106 -25.98 -6.22 -8.72
C SER A 106 -26.09 -5.20 -7.59
N THR A 107 -25.87 -5.62 -6.34
CA THR A 107 -25.99 -4.75 -5.16
C THR A 107 -24.91 -5.08 -4.15
N ALA A 108 -24.50 -4.09 -3.36
CA ALA A 108 -23.67 -4.31 -2.19
C ALA A 108 -24.12 -3.48 -1.00
N ILE A 109 -23.95 -4.06 0.18
CA ILE A 109 -24.39 -3.53 1.47
C ILE A 109 -23.37 -3.93 2.54
N SER A 110 -23.02 -3.04 3.46
CA SER A 110 -22.11 -3.34 4.57
C SER A 110 -22.82 -3.47 5.90
N LEU A 111 -22.30 -4.35 6.74
CA LEU A 111 -22.60 -4.40 8.17
C LEU A 111 -21.44 -3.74 8.91
N ASN A 112 -21.77 -2.69 9.66
CA ASN A 112 -20.80 -1.80 10.28
C ASN A 112 -20.93 -1.91 11.79
N GLU A 113 -19.80 -1.94 12.47
CA GLU A 113 -19.70 -1.75 13.91
C GLU A 113 -19.70 -0.25 14.21
N VAL A 114 -20.51 0.18 15.17
CA VAL A 114 -20.72 1.57 15.52
C VAL A 114 -20.66 1.73 17.04
N VAL A 115 -20.10 2.83 17.53
CA VAL A 115 -20.08 3.15 18.98
C VAL A 115 -21.51 3.24 19.54
N ASN A 116 -21.83 2.55 20.63
CA ASN A 116 -23.18 2.50 21.20
C ASN A 116 -23.52 3.77 22.01
N ALA A 117 -23.76 4.90 21.32
CA ALA A 117 -24.28 6.12 21.95
C ALA A 117 -25.39 6.77 21.11
N PRO A 118 -26.57 6.15 20.99
CA PRO A 118 -27.66 6.65 20.13
C PRO A 118 -28.16 8.06 20.50
N ALA A 119 -27.96 8.49 21.75
CA ALA A 119 -28.32 9.83 22.20
C ALA A 119 -27.42 10.94 21.62
N GLU A 120 -26.21 10.60 21.16
CA GLU A 120 -25.23 11.52 20.59
C GLU A 120 -25.20 11.47 19.06
N TYR A 121 -26.01 10.60 18.45
CA TYR A 121 -26.19 10.60 17.01
C TYR A 121 -26.98 11.83 16.58
N VAL A 122 -26.72 12.30 15.36
CA VAL A 122 -27.46 13.41 14.76
C VAL A 122 -28.95 13.07 14.65
N SER A 123 -29.24 11.81 14.38
CA SER A 123 -30.58 11.24 14.49
C SER A 123 -30.47 9.77 14.89
N SER A 124 -31.35 9.33 15.80
CA SER A 124 -31.47 7.93 16.22
C SER A 124 -32.80 7.28 15.80
N ARG A 125 -33.80 8.07 15.41
CA ARG A 125 -35.12 7.58 14.98
C ARG A 125 -35.63 8.41 13.78
N PRO A 126 -36.09 7.77 12.69
CA PRO A 126 -36.27 6.34 12.47
C PRO A 126 -35.00 5.59 12.04
N HIS A 127 -33.94 6.31 11.66
CA HIS A 127 -32.67 5.76 11.18
C HIS A 127 -31.51 6.43 11.91
N TYR A 128 -30.38 5.72 11.97
CA TYR A 128 -29.16 6.21 12.59
C TYR A 128 -28.41 7.12 11.63
N VAL A 129 -28.12 8.33 12.07
CA VAL A 129 -27.28 9.29 11.36
C VAL A 129 -26.10 9.61 12.26
N VAL A 130 -24.95 9.04 11.92
CA VAL A 130 -23.71 9.21 12.68
C VAL A 130 -22.88 10.31 12.03
N GLY A 131 -22.68 11.40 12.76
CA GLY A 131 -21.86 12.54 12.31
C GLY A 131 -20.36 12.25 12.39
N ASP A 132 -19.93 11.47 13.40
CA ASP A 132 -18.53 11.15 13.59
C ASP A 132 -18.13 9.91 12.79
N VAL A 133 -17.30 10.11 11.76
CA VAL A 133 -16.81 9.01 10.90
C VAL A 133 -15.96 8.01 11.66
N ASP A 134 -15.24 8.47 12.69
CA ASP A 134 -14.37 7.65 13.52
C ASP A 134 -15.15 6.74 14.48
N TRP A 135 -16.48 6.89 14.55
CA TRP A 135 -17.36 6.00 15.30
C TRP A 135 -17.88 4.82 14.47
N ILE A 136 -17.44 4.70 13.22
CA ILE A 136 -17.97 3.74 12.26
C ILE A 136 -16.84 2.90 11.70
N GLN A 137 -16.96 1.58 11.82
CA GLN A 137 -16.05 0.63 11.20
C GLN A 137 -16.79 -0.44 10.41
N PRO A 138 -16.63 -0.50 9.07
CA PRO A 138 -17.16 -1.60 8.27
C PRO A 138 -16.47 -2.93 8.64
N ARG A 139 -17.25 -3.95 9.03
CA ARG A 139 -16.73 -5.28 9.37
C ARG A 139 -17.04 -6.33 8.32
N TYR A 140 -18.22 -6.24 7.71
CA TYR A 140 -18.64 -7.16 6.66
C TYR A 140 -19.20 -6.41 5.45
N LEU A 141 -18.98 -6.98 4.27
CA LEU A 141 -19.54 -6.55 3.01
C LEU A 141 -20.29 -7.72 2.38
N PHE A 142 -21.54 -7.47 1.98
CA PHE A 142 -22.41 -8.45 1.34
C PHE A 142 -22.65 -7.99 -0.09
N VAL A 143 -22.32 -8.83 -1.06
CA VAL A 143 -22.47 -8.53 -2.49
C VAL A 143 -23.44 -9.53 -3.11
N LYS A 144 -24.52 -9.04 -3.70
CA LYS A 144 -25.51 -9.86 -4.39
C LYS A 144 -25.01 -10.22 -5.79
N CYS A 145 -24.87 -11.51 -6.05
CA CYS A 145 -24.37 -12.06 -7.31
C CYS A 145 -25.43 -12.96 -7.96
N GLN A 146 -25.48 -12.97 -9.30
CA GLN A 146 -26.38 -13.87 -10.04
C GLN A 146 -25.79 -15.28 -10.16
N THR A 147 -24.47 -15.37 -10.29
CA THR A 147 -23.71 -16.62 -10.42
C THR A 147 -22.71 -16.71 -9.27
N ILE A 148 -23.01 -17.57 -8.30
CA ILE A 148 -22.07 -17.93 -7.23
C ILE A 148 -21.31 -19.18 -7.70
N PRO A 149 -19.97 -19.15 -7.78
CA PRO A 149 -19.18 -20.33 -8.12
C PRO A 149 -19.44 -21.46 -7.12
N GLN A 150 -19.69 -22.68 -7.62
CA GLN A 150 -19.97 -23.87 -6.77
C GLN A 150 -18.85 -24.18 -5.75
N SER A 151 -17.61 -23.74 -5.99
CA SER A 151 -16.49 -23.88 -5.05
C SER A 151 -16.63 -23.00 -3.79
N LEU A 152 -17.40 -21.92 -3.86
CA LEU A 152 -17.69 -21.00 -2.76
C LEU A 152 -19.07 -21.26 -2.14
N ASP A 153 -19.90 -22.10 -2.79
CA ASP A 153 -21.22 -22.50 -2.31
C ASP A 153 -21.10 -23.56 -1.21
N LYS A 154 -20.62 -23.13 -0.04
CA LYS A 154 -20.66 -23.93 1.18
C LYS A 154 -22.09 -23.91 1.72
N SER A 155 -22.99 -24.65 1.07
CA SER A 155 -24.43 -24.75 1.35
C SER A 155 -24.83 -25.33 2.73
N LYS A 156 -23.89 -25.40 3.69
CA LYS A 156 -24.20 -25.71 5.09
C LYS A 156 -23.90 -24.48 5.96
N PRO A 157 -24.92 -23.80 6.51
CA PRO A 157 -24.71 -22.73 7.47
C PRO A 157 -24.07 -23.31 8.74
N ARG A 158 -22.75 -23.16 8.88
CA ARG A 158 -22.07 -23.44 10.14
C ARG A 158 -22.48 -22.33 11.11
N GLN A 159 -23.18 -22.70 12.18
CA GLN A 159 -23.50 -21.76 13.25
C GLN A 159 -22.18 -21.34 13.93
N PRO A 160 -21.94 -20.05 14.17
CA PRO A 160 -20.75 -19.62 14.89
C PRO A 160 -20.80 -20.15 16.32
N SER A 161 -19.71 -20.77 16.78
CA SER A 161 -19.54 -21.32 18.13
C SER A 161 -19.53 -20.23 19.20
N ASN A 162 -18.96 -19.07 18.88
CA ASN A 162 -18.81 -17.92 19.76
C ASN A 162 -19.58 -16.71 19.22
N ILE A 163 -20.72 -16.38 19.86
CA ILE A 163 -21.65 -15.31 19.43
C ILE A 163 -21.39 -14.03 20.22
N TYR A 164 -21.40 -12.88 19.55
CA TYR A 164 -21.33 -11.56 20.18
C TYR A 164 -22.68 -11.17 20.78
N ASP A 165 -22.67 -10.85 22.07
CA ASP A 165 -23.85 -10.37 22.79
C ASP A 165 -24.15 -8.93 22.38
N GLN A 166 -25.18 -8.75 21.55
CA GLN A 166 -25.67 -7.42 21.14
C GLN A 166 -26.56 -6.81 22.22
N ASP A 167 -26.62 -5.49 22.24
CA ASP A 167 -27.58 -4.74 23.06
C ASP A 167 -29.02 -5.16 22.70
N PRO A 168 -29.84 -5.65 23.67
CA PRO A 168 -31.21 -6.08 23.43
C PRO A 168 -32.12 -4.99 22.84
N SER A 169 -31.79 -3.72 23.05
CA SER A 169 -32.53 -2.58 22.50
C SER A 169 -32.14 -2.21 21.07
N CYS A 170 -30.99 -2.68 20.59
CA CYS A 170 -30.38 -2.31 19.31
C CYS A 170 -30.01 -3.52 18.45
N LEU A 171 -30.95 -4.45 18.28
CA LEU A 171 -30.72 -5.69 17.53
C LEU A 171 -30.74 -5.48 16.02
N VAL A 172 -29.75 -6.05 15.32
CA VAL A 172 -29.68 -6.02 13.85
C VAL A 172 -30.53 -7.12 13.23
N ARG A 173 -31.34 -6.73 12.23
CA ARG A 173 -32.23 -7.63 11.49
C ARG A 173 -31.75 -7.85 10.07
N GLY A 174 -31.78 -9.10 9.62
CA GLY A 174 -31.41 -9.53 8.27
C GLY A 174 -32.56 -9.47 7.26
N PRO A 175 -32.37 -10.03 6.06
CA PRO A 175 -33.44 -10.18 5.08
C PRO A 175 -34.51 -11.10 5.68
N GLN A 176 -35.78 -10.66 5.70
CA GLN A 176 -36.94 -11.29 6.39
C GLN A 176 -37.09 -10.97 7.89
N GLN A 177 -36.48 -9.89 8.39
CA GLN A 177 -36.56 -9.44 9.79
C GLN A 177 -36.01 -10.44 10.84
N GLN A 178 -35.30 -11.48 10.41
CA GLN A 178 -34.66 -12.42 11.30
C GLN A 178 -33.44 -11.79 12.00
N GLN A 179 -33.29 -12.02 13.30
CA GLN A 179 -32.14 -11.54 14.07
C GLN A 179 -30.84 -12.21 13.59
N ILE A 180 -29.80 -11.40 13.37
CA ILE A 180 -28.49 -11.90 12.94
C ILE A 180 -27.62 -12.19 14.15
N LYS A 181 -27.07 -13.41 14.18
CA LYS A 181 -26.02 -13.81 15.12
C LYS A 181 -24.67 -13.40 14.53
N ILE A 182 -23.95 -12.54 15.23
CA ILE A 182 -22.64 -12.04 14.80
C ILE A 182 -21.56 -12.86 15.52
N PRO A 183 -20.55 -13.39 14.82
CA PRO A 183 -19.45 -14.08 15.48
C PRO A 183 -18.60 -13.12 16.32
N LEU A 184 -18.10 -13.56 17.47
CA LEU A 184 -17.22 -12.77 18.34
C LEU A 184 -15.94 -12.29 17.65
N SER A 185 -15.49 -13.01 16.61
CA SER A 185 -14.34 -12.60 15.81
C SER A 185 -14.52 -11.24 15.13
N ALA A 186 -15.76 -10.76 14.95
CA ALA A 186 -16.05 -9.44 14.41
C ALA A 186 -15.53 -8.25 15.25
N VAL A 187 -15.33 -8.44 16.56
CA VAL A 187 -15.11 -7.34 17.54
C VAL A 187 -13.82 -7.51 18.37
N ASN A 188 -12.94 -8.45 17.99
CA ASN A 188 -11.79 -8.84 18.83
C ASN A 188 -10.72 -7.75 19.02
N SER A 189 -10.73 -6.67 18.24
CA SER A 189 -9.70 -5.63 18.26
C SER A 189 -9.71 -4.75 19.53
N HIS A 190 -10.80 -4.67 20.29
CA HIS A 190 -10.88 -3.80 21.49
C HIS A 190 -11.08 -4.54 22.81
N ARG A 191 -11.35 -5.86 22.76
CA ARG A 191 -11.62 -6.66 23.96
C ARG A 191 -10.38 -6.99 24.78
N ILE A 192 -9.18 -6.82 24.21
CA ILE A 192 -7.90 -6.99 24.90
C ILE A 192 -7.79 -6.04 26.12
N HIS A 193 -8.55 -4.95 26.14
CA HIS A 193 -8.45 -3.92 27.19
C HIS A 193 -9.52 -3.95 28.29
N THR A 194 -10.54 -4.84 28.25
CA THR A 194 -11.75 -4.63 29.08
C THR A 194 -12.27 -5.80 29.91
N SER A 195 -11.53 -6.88 30.19
CA SER A 195 -11.95 -7.83 31.24
C SER A 195 -10.83 -8.60 31.94
N PRO A 196 -10.78 -8.64 33.29
CA PRO A 196 -9.97 -9.58 34.05
C PRO A 196 -10.77 -10.88 34.29
N ARG A 197 -10.24 -12.06 33.92
CA ARG A 197 -10.86 -13.35 34.32
C ARG A 197 -9.87 -14.45 34.70
N GLU A 198 -10.32 -15.21 35.69
CA GLU A 198 -9.64 -16.14 36.61
C GLU A 198 -9.05 -17.41 35.97
N VAL A 199 -7.95 -17.91 36.57
CA VAL A 199 -7.17 -19.07 36.10
C VAL A 199 -7.52 -20.33 36.90
N LYS A 200 -7.94 -21.41 36.22
CA LYS A 200 -7.94 -22.79 36.78
C LYS A 200 -6.89 -23.67 36.07
N LYS A 201 -6.06 -24.34 36.86
CA LYS A 201 -4.83 -25.10 36.48
C LYS A 201 -5.11 -26.45 35.81
N LYS A 202 -4.33 -26.83 34.78
CA LYS A 202 -4.11 -28.22 34.31
C LYS A 202 -2.68 -28.41 33.72
N THR A 203 -1.80 -29.12 34.44
CA THR A 203 -1.27 -30.51 34.27
C THR A 203 -0.12 -30.78 33.27
N LYS A 204 1.10 -30.84 33.84
CA LYS A 204 2.29 -31.73 33.68
C LYS A 204 2.70 -32.42 32.34
N LYS A 205 1.88 -32.50 31.28
CA LYS A 205 2.29 -33.20 30.02
C LYS A 205 3.05 -32.33 29.01
N LYS A 206 2.97 -30.98 29.09
CA LYS A 206 3.67 -30.06 28.18
C LYS A 206 5.15 -29.83 28.52
N ALA A 207 5.58 -30.10 29.76
CA ALA A 207 6.95 -29.83 30.20
C ALA A 207 8.00 -30.76 29.56
N ALA A 208 7.64 -32.03 29.29
CA ALA A 208 8.57 -33.01 28.73
C ALA A 208 8.95 -32.70 27.26
N ARG A 209 7.99 -32.22 26.46
CA ARG A 209 8.22 -31.88 25.04
C ARG A 209 9.07 -30.62 24.84
N LEU A 210 9.10 -29.74 25.84
CA LEU A 210 9.89 -28.50 25.84
C LEU A 210 11.37 -28.75 26.19
N GLN A 211 11.66 -29.80 26.97
CA GLN A 211 13.05 -30.19 27.28
C GLN A 211 13.72 -30.89 26.09
N GLU A 212 12.97 -31.68 25.32
CA GLU A 212 13.47 -32.40 24.14
C GLU A 212 13.82 -31.47 22.97
N LEU A 213 13.16 -30.31 22.86
CA LEU A 213 13.43 -29.31 21.81
C LEU A 213 14.60 -28.37 22.15
N LYS A 214 14.91 -28.18 23.43
CA LYS A 214 16.04 -27.35 23.87
C LYS A 214 17.39 -28.03 23.65
N SER A 215 17.45 -29.36 23.67
CA SER A 215 18.67 -30.12 23.38
C SER A 215 19.03 -30.11 21.89
N ILE A 216 18.05 -29.92 21.00
CA ILE A 216 18.24 -29.93 19.53
C ILE A 216 18.82 -28.60 19.02
N LEU A 217 18.56 -27.48 19.70
CA LEU A 217 18.88 -26.13 19.19
C LEU A 217 20.14 -25.45 19.78
N LYS A 218 20.87 -26.08 20.72
CA LYS A 218 22.13 -25.57 21.32
C LYS A 218 22.18 -24.03 21.54
N ILE A 219 21.14 -23.46 22.16
CA ILE A 219 21.10 -22.02 22.48
C ILE A 219 21.83 -21.79 23.83
N PRO A 220 22.73 -20.79 23.95
CA PRO A 220 23.37 -20.45 25.23
C PRO A 220 22.37 -19.95 26.27
N GLN A 221 22.56 -20.37 27.52
CA GLN A 221 21.77 -19.89 28.67
C GLN A 221 22.11 -18.43 28.98
N GLY A 222 21.20 -17.51 28.66
CA GLY A 222 21.34 -16.12 29.12
C GLY A 222 20.54 -15.09 28.34
N GLN A 223 19.21 -15.22 28.31
CA GLN A 223 18.30 -14.08 28.16
C GLN A 223 16.89 -14.56 28.49
N GLU A 224 16.42 -14.24 29.69
CA GLU A 224 15.04 -14.48 30.11
C GLU A 224 14.10 -13.53 29.34
N ILE A 225 13.36 -14.07 28.37
CA ILE A 225 12.17 -13.39 27.85
C ILE A 225 11.00 -13.85 28.73
N LEU A 226 10.44 -12.90 29.49
CA LEU A 226 9.23 -13.09 30.29
C LEU A 226 8.06 -13.51 29.38
N ALA A 227 7.87 -14.83 29.29
CA ALA A 227 6.70 -15.43 28.67
C ALA A 227 5.55 -15.46 29.69
N THR A 228 4.76 -14.38 29.77
CA THR A 228 3.43 -14.44 30.38
C THR A 228 2.51 -15.20 29.43
N GLY A 229 2.32 -16.49 29.70
CA GLY A 229 1.41 -17.35 28.95
C GLY A 229 -0.06 -17.12 29.32
N ASN A 230 -0.95 -17.38 28.36
CA ASN A 230 -2.20 -18.11 28.59
C ASN A 230 -2.72 -18.63 27.24
N SER A 231 -2.67 -19.97 27.06
CA SER A 231 -3.30 -20.68 25.94
C SER A 231 -4.45 -21.53 26.48
N THR A 232 -5.68 -21.12 26.18
CA THR A 232 -6.86 -21.99 26.21
C THR A 232 -7.13 -22.45 24.78
N ASN A 233 -7.30 -23.76 24.58
CA ASN A 233 -7.66 -24.36 23.31
C ASN A 233 -8.97 -23.73 22.78
N ASP A 234 -8.93 -23.11 21.61
CA ASP A 234 -10.10 -22.83 20.77
C ASP A 234 -9.72 -23.24 19.35
N ASP A 235 -10.08 -24.47 19.02
CA ASP A 235 -9.89 -25.08 17.71
C ASP A 235 -11.20 -24.86 16.93
N ASP A 236 -11.28 -23.74 16.22
CA ASP A 236 -12.28 -23.47 15.18
C ASP A 236 -11.64 -22.52 14.14
N ALA A 237 -10.84 -23.13 13.26
CA ALA A 237 -10.40 -22.67 11.94
C ALA A 237 -9.93 -21.20 11.80
N ASP A 238 -8.60 -21.06 11.87
CA ASP A 238 -7.73 -20.05 11.27
C ASP A 238 -7.89 -18.60 11.75
N SER A 239 -7.43 -18.36 13.00
CA SER A 239 -6.63 -17.16 13.25
C SER A 239 -5.21 -17.42 12.76
N ILE A 240 -4.69 -16.54 11.90
CA ILE A 240 -3.26 -16.48 11.58
C ILE A 240 -2.53 -16.10 12.87
N ALA A 241 -2.26 -17.08 13.74
CA ALA A 241 -1.08 -17.03 14.56
C ALA A 241 0.07 -16.92 13.56
N THR A 242 0.89 -15.87 13.67
CA THR A 242 2.12 -15.73 12.89
C THR A 242 2.81 -17.09 12.91
N LEU A 243 2.81 -17.78 11.77
CA LEU A 243 3.32 -19.14 11.72
C LEU A 243 4.81 -19.03 12.08
N MET A 244 5.39 -20.08 12.68
CA MET A 244 6.84 -20.10 12.94
C MET A 244 7.61 -19.84 11.63
N GLU A 245 7.01 -20.17 10.49
CA GLU A 245 7.40 -19.86 9.11
C GLU A 245 7.51 -18.34 8.86
N ASP A 246 6.49 -17.57 9.26
CA ASP A 246 6.42 -16.11 9.11
C ASP A 246 7.40 -15.41 10.06
N GLN A 247 7.59 -15.95 11.27
CA GLN A 247 8.62 -15.49 12.19
C GLN A 247 10.02 -15.83 11.67
N LEU A 248 10.20 -17.00 11.04
CA LEU A 248 11.44 -17.36 10.36
C LEU A 248 11.71 -16.45 9.16
N LEU A 249 10.68 -15.98 8.45
CA LEU A 249 10.82 -15.04 7.35
C LEU A 249 11.22 -13.64 7.83
N LEU A 250 10.79 -13.27 9.04
CA LEU A 250 11.18 -12.02 9.70
C LEU A 250 12.60 -12.09 10.30
N LEU A 251 12.99 -13.27 10.78
CA LEU A 251 14.29 -13.54 11.40
C LEU A 251 15.36 -13.97 10.40
N SER A 252 15.00 -14.42 9.19
CA SER A 252 15.94 -14.73 8.11
C SER A 252 16.53 -13.49 7.43
N ASP A 253 15.94 -12.31 7.65
CA ASP A 253 16.53 -11.01 7.29
C ASP A 253 17.58 -10.54 8.35
N SER A 254 17.82 -11.37 9.38
CA SER A 254 18.98 -11.26 10.28
C SER A 254 20.04 -12.27 9.83
N GLU A 255 21.08 -11.77 9.17
CA GLU A 255 22.19 -12.56 8.64
C GLU A 255 22.86 -13.39 9.75
N GLU A 256 22.74 -14.72 9.72
CA GLU A 256 23.77 -15.66 10.17
C GLU A 256 23.55 -17.06 9.59
N GLY A 257 24.41 -17.47 8.65
CA GLY A 257 24.56 -18.87 8.23
C GLY A 257 24.49 -19.15 6.73
N PHE A 258 25.53 -18.79 5.97
CA PHE A 258 25.84 -19.50 4.72
C PHE A 258 27.20 -20.19 4.85
N GLY A 259 27.14 -21.51 4.99
CA GLY A 259 28.30 -22.37 4.89
C GLY A 259 28.92 -22.31 3.50
N HIS A 260 30.24 -22.47 3.48
CA HIS A 260 31.03 -22.68 2.29
C HIS A 260 30.50 -23.85 1.45
N GLU A 261 29.96 -23.56 0.26
CA GLU A 261 30.04 -24.49 -0.86
C GLU A 261 30.87 -23.84 -1.98
N GLN A 262 32.02 -24.46 -2.25
CA GLN A 262 32.86 -24.14 -3.40
C GLN A 262 32.14 -24.49 -4.71
N PRO A 263 32.38 -23.73 -5.79
CA PRO A 263 31.75 -23.98 -7.07
C PRO A 263 32.31 -25.26 -7.70
N LYS A 264 31.45 -26.27 -7.86
CA LYS A 264 31.74 -27.40 -8.75
C LYS A 264 31.58 -26.93 -10.20
N SER A 265 32.70 -26.97 -10.91
CA SER A 265 32.80 -26.84 -12.34
C SER A 265 31.99 -27.92 -13.08
N THR A 266 31.01 -27.50 -13.87
CA THR A 266 30.63 -28.18 -15.11
C THR A 266 30.30 -27.12 -16.14
N GLY A 267 31.14 -27.03 -17.17
CA GLY A 267 31.03 -26.09 -18.27
C GLY A 267 29.90 -26.41 -19.24
N LEU A 268 29.76 -25.48 -20.20
CA LEU A 268 28.90 -25.46 -21.38
C LEU A 268 27.50 -24.84 -21.19
N VAL A 269 27.46 -23.50 -21.15
CA VAL A 269 26.80 -22.72 -22.23
C VAL A 269 27.66 -21.50 -22.57
N GLN A 270 28.43 -21.62 -23.64
CA GLN A 270 28.94 -20.48 -24.39
C GLN A 270 27.78 -19.78 -25.12
N SER A 271 27.85 -18.45 -25.20
CA SER A 271 27.07 -17.56 -26.05
C SER A 271 25.61 -17.26 -25.64
N THR A 272 25.43 -16.31 -24.72
CA THR A 272 24.33 -15.35 -24.84
C THR A 272 24.89 -14.04 -25.37
N VAL A 273 24.91 -13.97 -26.69
CA VAL A 273 25.27 -12.80 -27.49
C VAL A 273 24.54 -11.55 -26.96
N LEU A 274 25.30 -10.46 -26.81
CA LEU A 274 24.88 -9.11 -26.46
C LEU A 274 23.53 -8.71 -27.11
N LYS A 275 22.43 -8.74 -26.35
CA LYS A 275 21.16 -8.12 -26.76
C LYS A 275 21.13 -6.60 -26.51
N THR A 276 22.19 -6.05 -25.92
CA THR A 276 22.31 -4.64 -25.56
C THR A 276 23.63 -4.08 -26.05
N ASP A 277 23.57 -2.90 -26.63
CA ASP A 277 24.68 -2.05 -27.06
C ASP A 277 25.36 -1.31 -25.90
N PHE A 278 24.71 -1.25 -24.74
CA PHE A 278 25.22 -0.62 -23.52
C PHE A 278 26.44 -1.34 -22.92
N LYS A 279 27.47 -0.56 -22.55
CA LYS A 279 28.67 -1.02 -21.84
C LYS A 279 28.72 -0.41 -20.43
N PRO A 280 28.58 -1.24 -19.37
CA PRO A 280 28.69 -0.79 -18.00
C PRO A 280 30.01 -0.05 -17.71
N GLY A 281 29.94 1.04 -16.94
CA GLY A 281 31.12 1.79 -16.49
C GLY A 281 31.80 2.63 -17.58
N SER A 282 31.12 2.88 -18.71
CA SER A 282 31.62 3.75 -19.78
C SER A 282 31.50 5.25 -19.47
N LEU A 283 30.75 5.62 -18.42
CA LEU A 283 30.58 7.00 -17.98
C LEU A 283 31.85 7.54 -17.32
N ASP A 284 32.40 8.63 -17.86
CA ASP A 284 33.49 9.38 -17.24
C ASP A 284 32.95 10.33 -16.14
N PRO A 285 33.32 10.14 -14.85
CA PRO A 285 32.91 11.00 -13.74
C PRO A 285 33.22 12.48 -13.95
N SER A 286 34.35 12.79 -14.58
CA SER A 286 34.81 14.17 -14.75
C SER A 286 33.99 14.96 -15.77
N SER A 287 33.26 14.24 -16.64
CA SER A 287 32.43 14.84 -17.66
C SER A 287 31.08 15.35 -17.14
N VAL A 288 30.69 15.00 -15.91
CA VAL A 288 29.33 15.18 -15.39
C VAL A 288 29.31 16.22 -14.28
N GLN A 289 28.47 17.26 -14.42
CA GLN A 289 28.20 18.21 -13.34
C GLN A 289 27.17 17.62 -12.37
N LEU A 290 27.66 17.20 -11.22
CA LEU A 290 26.88 16.60 -10.14
C LEU A 290 26.42 17.65 -9.13
N LEU A 291 25.36 17.32 -8.38
CA LEU A 291 24.99 18.07 -7.18
C LEU A 291 26.16 18.05 -6.19
N GLY A 292 26.41 19.17 -5.51
CA GLY A 292 27.43 19.20 -4.47
C GLY A 292 27.07 18.30 -3.29
N ASP A 293 28.08 17.92 -2.50
CA ASP A 293 27.91 16.98 -1.41
C ASP A 293 26.86 17.48 -0.40
N PRO A 294 25.97 16.60 0.09
CA PRO A 294 25.02 16.97 1.12
C PRO A 294 25.76 17.29 2.42
N THR A 295 25.44 18.45 3.00
CA THR A 295 25.90 18.87 4.33
C THR A 295 25.09 18.22 5.45
N TYR A 296 24.03 17.49 5.10
CA TYR A 296 23.14 16.79 6.01
C TYR A 296 23.35 15.27 5.93
N ALA A 297 23.33 14.61 7.08
CA ALA A 297 23.27 13.15 7.17
C ALA A 297 22.58 12.76 8.48
N THR A 298 21.58 11.87 8.41
CA THR A 298 20.93 11.32 9.60
C THR A 298 21.24 9.82 9.71
N PRO A 299 21.49 9.27 10.92
CA PRO A 299 21.81 7.85 11.07
C PRO A 299 20.73 6.93 10.50
N THR A 300 19.45 7.31 10.66
CA THR A 300 18.31 6.56 10.15
C THR A 300 18.30 6.51 8.62
N ALA A 301 18.38 7.66 7.96
CA ALA A 301 18.37 7.71 6.50
C ALA A 301 19.59 7.01 5.91
N THR A 302 20.78 7.23 6.48
CA THR A 302 22.02 6.56 6.04
C THR A 302 21.89 5.04 6.11
N LYS A 303 21.35 4.49 7.21
CA LYS A 303 21.17 3.04 7.38
C LYS A 303 20.20 2.45 6.34
N VAL A 304 19.08 3.15 6.09
CA VAL A 304 18.08 2.72 5.10
C VAL A 304 18.66 2.80 3.68
N LEU A 305 19.34 3.89 3.33
CA LEU A 305 19.97 4.07 2.02
C LEU A 305 21.05 3.02 1.76
N GLN A 306 21.88 2.72 2.76
CA GLN A 306 22.86 1.63 2.63
C GLN A 306 22.19 0.27 2.43
N LYS A 307 21.08 -0.02 3.11
CA LYS A 307 20.30 -1.26 2.88
C LYS A 307 19.78 -1.29 1.45
N GLN A 308 19.13 -0.22 0.98
CA GLN A 308 18.57 -0.11 -0.37
C GLN A 308 19.66 -0.24 -1.45
N LEU A 309 20.80 0.43 -1.27
CA LEU A 309 21.92 0.34 -2.22
C LEU A 309 22.44 -1.09 -2.34
N ARG A 310 22.63 -1.80 -1.22
CA ARG A 310 23.07 -3.20 -1.24
C ARG A 310 22.06 -4.10 -1.96
N VAL A 311 20.76 -3.88 -1.75
CA VAL A 311 19.71 -4.65 -2.44
C VAL A 311 19.76 -4.38 -3.95
N ALA A 312 19.83 -3.12 -4.36
CA ALA A 312 19.92 -2.75 -5.78
C ALA A 312 21.16 -3.36 -6.46
N LEU A 313 22.33 -3.29 -5.82
CA LEU A 313 23.56 -3.87 -6.35
C LEU A 313 23.54 -5.41 -6.40
N ARG A 314 22.89 -6.06 -5.43
CA ARG A 314 22.67 -7.52 -5.45
C ARG A 314 21.75 -7.91 -6.62
N THR A 315 20.65 -7.19 -6.83
CA THR A 315 19.74 -7.40 -7.96
C THR A 315 20.45 -7.21 -9.29
N GLN A 316 21.25 -6.16 -9.42
CA GLN A 316 22.06 -5.89 -10.63
C GLN A 316 23.05 -7.01 -10.97
N LYS A 317 23.59 -7.70 -9.96
CA LYS A 317 24.51 -8.83 -10.15
C LYS A 317 23.79 -10.14 -10.50
N LYS A 318 22.53 -10.29 -10.09
CA LYS A 318 21.74 -11.51 -10.26
C LYS A 318 21.00 -11.55 -11.61
N GLU A 319 20.39 -10.44 -12.00
CA GLU A 319 19.53 -10.35 -13.18
C GLU A 319 20.33 -9.97 -14.44
N PRO A 320 19.92 -10.42 -15.64
CA PRO A 320 20.59 -10.03 -16.88
C PRO A 320 20.31 -8.56 -17.23
N MET A 321 21.35 -7.83 -17.63
CA MET A 321 21.31 -6.37 -17.87
C MET A 321 20.22 -5.92 -18.87
N HIS A 322 19.94 -6.73 -19.89
CA HIS A 322 18.94 -6.39 -20.90
C HIS A 322 17.51 -6.37 -20.38
N GLU A 323 17.22 -7.10 -19.30
CA GLU A 323 15.90 -7.12 -18.65
C GLU A 323 15.80 -6.06 -17.57
N LEU A 324 16.90 -5.77 -16.87
CA LEU A 324 16.93 -4.79 -15.78
C LEU A 324 16.68 -3.36 -16.29
N GLY A 325 17.33 -2.99 -17.41
CA GLY A 325 17.12 -1.70 -18.08
C GLY A 325 17.63 -0.47 -17.30
N TRP A 326 18.37 -0.69 -16.21
CA TRP A 326 19.07 0.34 -15.44
C TRP A 326 20.40 -0.22 -14.92
N TYR A 327 21.37 0.67 -14.73
CA TYR A 327 22.69 0.35 -14.19
C TYR A 327 23.14 1.43 -13.20
N ILE A 328 23.64 0.98 -12.04
CA ILE A 328 24.25 1.82 -11.01
C ILE A 328 25.75 1.52 -10.98
N ASN A 329 26.57 2.55 -11.15
CA ASN A 329 28.02 2.43 -11.08
C ASN A 329 28.50 2.60 -9.62
N GLU A 330 28.93 1.48 -9.00
CA GLU A 330 29.43 1.45 -7.63
C GLU A 330 30.60 2.42 -7.40
N ASN A 331 31.46 2.62 -8.41
CA ASN A 331 32.67 3.44 -8.30
C ASN A 331 32.39 4.95 -8.28
N LEU A 332 31.20 5.36 -8.72
CA LEU A 332 30.80 6.78 -8.77
C LEU A 332 30.08 7.24 -7.50
N ILE A 333 29.80 6.33 -6.57
CA ILE A 333 29.09 6.65 -5.34
C ILE A 333 30.12 6.99 -4.26
N SER A 334 30.48 8.27 -4.17
CA SER A 334 31.23 8.81 -3.02
C SER A 334 30.32 8.96 -1.79
N ASN A 335 29.06 9.32 -2.02
CA ASN A 335 28.07 9.61 -1.00
C ASN A 335 26.79 8.79 -1.20
N VAL A 336 26.35 8.08 -0.17
CA VAL A 336 25.13 7.25 -0.22
C VAL A 336 23.83 8.05 -0.44
N TYR A 337 23.84 9.37 -0.28
CA TYR A 337 22.71 10.26 -0.55
C TYR A 337 22.64 10.72 -2.01
N GLN A 338 23.57 10.31 -2.87
CA GLN A 338 23.62 10.73 -4.26
C GLN A 338 24.02 9.58 -5.17
N TRP A 339 23.08 9.17 -6.03
CA TRP A 339 23.29 8.02 -6.92
C TRP A 339 23.25 8.48 -8.36
N ILE A 340 24.16 7.94 -9.16
CA ILE A 340 24.18 8.10 -10.61
C ILE A 340 23.67 6.80 -11.22
N VAL A 341 22.62 6.91 -12.02
CA VAL A 341 21.94 5.76 -12.63
C VAL A 341 21.87 5.96 -14.13
N GLU A 342 22.20 4.92 -14.88
CA GLU A 342 22.10 4.89 -16.33
C GLU A 342 20.90 4.03 -16.74
N LEU A 343 19.90 4.60 -17.40
CA LEU A 343 18.83 3.82 -18.04
C LEU A 343 19.26 3.42 -19.45
N HIS A 344 19.17 2.13 -19.77
CA HIS A 344 19.66 1.58 -21.04
C HIS A 344 18.74 0.45 -21.55
N SER A 345 19.07 -0.23 -22.65
CA SER A 345 18.27 -1.35 -23.19
C SER A 345 16.83 -0.95 -23.57
N PHE A 346 16.65 0.09 -24.38
CA PHE A 346 15.30 0.49 -24.83
C PHE A 346 14.77 -0.45 -25.91
N ASP A 347 13.44 -0.63 -25.99
CA ASP A 347 12.81 -1.43 -27.05
C ASP A 347 13.12 -0.81 -28.43
N PRO A 348 13.72 -1.57 -29.38
CA PRO A 348 14.04 -1.09 -30.74
C PRO A 348 12.83 -0.52 -31.49
N ASN A 349 11.60 -0.95 -31.15
CA ASN A 349 10.39 -0.43 -31.77
C ASN A 349 10.00 0.96 -31.27
N HIS A 350 10.49 1.37 -30.11
CA HIS A 350 10.15 2.65 -29.49
C HIS A 350 10.84 3.83 -30.22
N PRO A 351 10.15 4.97 -30.42
CA PRO A 351 10.73 6.14 -31.09
C PRO A 351 12.05 6.62 -30.48
N LEU A 352 12.16 6.55 -29.15
CA LEU A 352 13.38 6.93 -28.43
C LEU A 352 14.59 6.07 -28.81
N ALA A 353 14.41 4.76 -29.03
CA ALA A 353 15.51 3.89 -29.43
C ALA A 353 16.05 4.26 -30.82
N ARG A 354 15.17 4.71 -31.73
CA ARG A 354 15.58 5.22 -33.06
C ARG A 354 16.38 6.51 -32.95
N ASP A 355 15.95 7.43 -32.08
CA ASP A 355 16.67 8.67 -31.82
C ASP A 355 18.08 8.37 -31.26
N PHE A 356 18.17 7.45 -30.30
CA PHE A 356 19.42 7.02 -29.69
C PHE A 356 20.39 6.40 -30.70
N ASN A 357 19.89 5.49 -31.55
CA ASN A 357 20.68 4.90 -32.63
C ASN A 357 21.18 5.96 -33.62
N SER A 358 20.38 6.99 -33.93
CA SER A 358 20.78 8.07 -34.83
C SER A 358 21.84 9.00 -34.23
N ALA A 359 21.81 9.18 -32.91
CA ALA A 359 22.74 10.03 -32.17
C ALA A 359 23.99 9.28 -31.66
N GLY A 360 24.04 7.95 -31.81
CA GLY A 360 25.11 7.11 -31.26
C GLY A 360 25.13 7.04 -29.73
N LEU A 361 23.96 7.18 -29.09
CA LEU A 361 23.80 7.14 -27.63
C LEU A 361 23.25 5.78 -27.19
N THR A 362 23.67 5.31 -26.02
CA THR A 362 23.27 4.00 -25.47
C THR A 362 22.49 4.09 -24.16
N SER A 363 22.66 5.16 -23.38
CA SER A 363 22.04 5.34 -22.07
C SER A 363 21.55 6.77 -21.79
N ILE A 364 20.57 6.88 -20.90
CA ILE A 364 20.17 8.14 -20.25
C ILE A 364 20.84 8.17 -18.89
N VAL A 365 21.56 9.25 -18.58
CA VAL A 365 22.23 9.44 -17.30
C VAL A 365 21.34 10.26 -16.38
N LEU A 366 21.01 9.70 -15.23
CA LEU A 366 20.20 10.32 -14.20
C LEU A 366 21.00 10.49 -12.92
N GLU A 367 20.64 11.52 -12.18
CA GLU A 367 21.08 11.73 -10.81
C GLU A 367 19.87 11.66 -9.87
N ILE A 368 20.05 10.91 -8.79
CA ILE A 368 19.08 10.78 -7.71
C ILE A 368 19.70 11.36 -6.44
N ARG A 369 19.00 12.32 -5.84
CA ARG A 369 19.40 12.95 -4.57
C ARG A 369 18.40 12.61 -3.48
N TYR A 370 18.89 12.07 -2.38
CA TYR A 370 18.07 11.70 -1.23
C TYR A 370 18.03 12.81 -0.17
N PRO A 371 16.85 13.07 0.42
CA PRO A 371 16.71 14.03 1.52
C PRO A 371 17.19 13.45 2.85
N SER A 372 17.38 14.33 3.84
CA SER A 372 17.79 13.95 5.20
C SER A 372 16.75 13.07 5.92
N GLN A 373 15.48 13.21 5.53
CA GLN A 373 14.33 12.50 6.09
C GLN A 373 13.95 11.23 5.32
N PHE A 374 14.78 10.76 4.39
CA PHE A 374 14.52 9.50 3.68
C PHE A 374 14.39 8.31 4.66
N PRO A 375 13.40 7.39 4.52
CA PRO A 375 12.47 7.19 3.39
C PRO A 375 11.14 7.96 3.50
N ILE A 376 10.95 8.82 4.50
CA ILE A 376 9.68 9.54 4.70
C ILE A 376 9.43 10.54 3.58
N SER A 377 10.48 11.24 3.15
CA SER A 377 10.44 12.18 2.02
C SER A 377 10.97 11.55 0.73
N PRO A 378 10.42 11.91 -0.44
CA PRO A 378 10.83 11.36 -1.73
C PRO A 378 12.24 11.80 -2.13
N PRO A 379 12.93 11.01 -2.98
CA PRO A 379 14.14 11.47 -3.65
C PRO A 379 13.83 12.50 -4.74
N PHE A 380 14.78 13.38 -4.99
CA PHE A 380 14.78 14.26 -6.17
C PHE A 380 15.50 13.57 -7.32
N VAL A 381 14.82 13.40 -8.46
CA VAL A 381 15.36 12.73 -9.66
C VAL A 381 15.46 13.72 -10.80
N ARG A 382 16.66 13.82 -11.40
CA ARG A 382 16.89 14.60 -12.61
C ARG A 382 17.69 13.81 -13.66
N ILE A 383 17.45 14.14 -14.92
CA ILE A 383 18.24 13.71 -16.05
C ILE A 383 19.39 14.71 -16.22
N ILE A 384 20.60 14.19 -16.41
CA ILE A 384 21.78 15.00 -16.72
C ILE A 384 21.96 15.09 -18.24
N ARG A 385 21.92 13.95 -18.93
CA ARG A 385 22.03 13.85 -20.39
C ARG A 385 21.35 12.58 -20.90
N PRO A 386 20.94 12.53 -22.17
CA PRO A 386 20.89 13.63 -23.15
C PRO A 386 19.73 14.60 -22.88
N ARG A 387 19.69 15.73 -23.60
CA ARG A 387 18.52 16.64 -23.58
C ARG A 387 17.35 16.11 -24.40
N PHE A 388 16.16 16.24 -23.82
CA PHE A 388 14.89 15.83 -24.41
C PHE A 388 14.08 17.04 -24.90
N LEU A 389 13.23 16.80 -25.88
CA LEU A 389 12.24 17.78 -26.33
C LEU A 389 11.26 18.11 -25.21
N ARG A 390 10.94 19.40 -25.10
CA ARG A 390 9.97 19.91 -24.13
C ARG A 390 8.57 19.46 -24.53
N PHE A 391 7.67 19.35 -23.55
CA PHE A 391 6.27 19.02 -23.78
C PHE A 391 5.58 19.97 -24.78
N SER A 392 5.84 21.28 -24.64
CA SER A 392 5.29 22.30 -25.56
C SER A 392 5.83 22.20 -27.00
N SER A 393 6.89 21.42 -27.23
CA SER A 393 7.55 21.25 -28.52
C SER A 393 7.36 19.84 -29.09
N GLY A 394 6.38 19.08 -28.59
CA GLY A 394 6.08 17.74 -29.09
C GLY A 394 6.83 16.60 -28.38
N GLY A 395 7.47 16.88 -27.25
CA GLY A 395 8.14 15.89 -26.41
C GLY A 395 7.25 15.35 -25.28
N GLY A 396 7.67 14.27 -24.64
CA GLY A 396 6.95 13.67 -23.52
C GLY A 396 7.89 13.08 -22.48
N GLY A 397 7.42 12.05 -21.78
CA GLY A 397 8.24 11.32 -20.81
C GLY A 397 8.31 11.90 -19.41
N HIS A 398 7.46 12.89 -19.09
CA HIS A 398 7.46 13.60 -17.79
C HIS A 398 8.78 14.34 -17.47
N ILE A 399 9.54 14.70 -18.50
CA ILE A 399 10.80 15.43 -18.35
C ILE A 399 10.54 16.93 -18.49
N THR A 400 10.94 17.71 -17.49
CA THR A 400 10.82 19.18 -17.53
C THR A 400 11.86 19.81 -18.44
N ALA A 401 11.69 21.10 -18.77
CA ALA A 401 12.63 21.82 -19.64
C ALA A 401 14.06 21.90 -19.07
N GLY A 402 14.23 21.70 -17.77
CA GLY A 402 15.50 21.70 -17.05
C GLY A 402 15.99 20.30 -16.64
N GLY A 403 15.33 19.23 -17.10
CA GLY A 403 15.75 17.85 -16.85
C GLY A 403 15.27 17.24 -15.53
N ALA A 404 14.54 17.97 -14.68
CA ALA A 404 13.86 17.36 -13.53
C ALA A 404 12.69 16.48 -13.98
N MET A 405 12.40 15.41 -13.24
CA MET A 405 11.24 14.54 -13.50
C MET A 405 9.98 15.08 -12.82
N CYS A 406 8.91 15.26 -13.60
CA CYS A 406 7.59 15.72 -13.15
C CYS A 406 6.65 14.52 -12.95
N MET A 407 6.80 13.82 -11.83
CA MET A 407 6.00 12.65 -11.49
C MET A 407 5.39 12.80 -10.09
N GLU A 408 4.11 12.49 -9.95
CA GLU A 408 3.41 12.57 -8.65
C GLU A 408 4.06 11.67 -7.59
N LEU A 409 4.59 10.51 -7.96
CA LEU A 409 5.30 9.63 -7.02
C LEU A 409 6.54 10.31 -6.39
N LEU A 410 7.16 11.28 -7.06
CA LEU A 410 8.34 12.01 -6.58
C LEU A 410 7.94 13.31 -5.84
N THR A 411 6.74 13.34 -5.27
CA THR A 411 6.19 14.48 -4.52
C THR A 411 5.75 14.04 -3.14
N ASN A 412 5.71 14.96 -2.17
CA ASN A 412 5.25 14.65 -0.81
C ASN A 412 3.81 14.10 -0.76
N SER A 413 2.99 14.40 -1.76
CA SER A 413 1.60 13.92 -1.86
C SER A 413 1.48 12.50 -2.43
N GLY A 414 2.35 12.12 -3.37
CA GLY A 414 2.29 10.82 -4.05
C GLY A 414 3.33 9.80 -3.61
N TRP A 415 4.34 10.22 -2.83
CA TRP A 415 5.40 9.36 -2.35
C TRP A 415 4.93 8.40 -1.26
N LEU A 416 5.33 7.13 -1.40
CA LEU A 416 5.13 6.12 -0.37
C LEU A 416 6.48 5.73 0.22
N PRO A 417 6.69 5.86 1.55
CA PRO A 417 7.95 5.47 2.20
C PRO A 417 8.31 3.98 2.07
N THR A 418 7.35 3.15 1.66
CA THR A 418 7.53 1.72 1.40
C THR A 418 8.00 1.42 -0.02
N SER A 419 8.07 2.42 -0.91
CA SER A 419 8.55 2.23 -2.28
C SER A 419 10.04 1.92 -2.31
N SER A 420 10.41 0.82 -2.97
CA SER A 420 11.81 0.47 -3.21
C SER A 420 12.42 1.32 -4.32
N ILE A 421 13.74 1.48 -4.31
CA ILE A 421 14.42 2.28 -5.34
C ILE A 421 14.30 1.64 -6.72
N GLU A 422 14.30 0.31 -6.81
CA GLU A 422 14.09 -0.39 -8.08
C GLU A 422 12.71 -0.10 -8.67
N SER A 423 11.68 -0.03 -7.82
CA SER A 423 10.33 0.36 -8.25
C SER A 423 10.30 1.80 -8.76
N VAL A 424 11.01 2.73 -8.11
CA VAL A 424 11.13 4.12 -8.56
C VAL A 424 11.82 4.19 -9.92
N LEU A 425 12.96 3.50 -10.09
CA LEU A 425 13.70 3.45 -11.35
C LEU A 425 12.85 2.85 -12.48
N LEU A 426 12.12 1.78 -12.20
CA LEU A 426 11.19 1.16 -13.15
C LEU A 426 10.07 2.13 -13.55
N GLN A 427 9.46 2.83 -12.58
CA GLN A 427 8.41 3.80 -12.86
C GLN A 427 8.92 5.00 -13.66
N VAL A 428 10.11 5.52 -13.34
CA VAL A 428 10.78 6.58 -14.12
C VAL A 428 11.00 6.11 -15.56
N ARG A 429 11.53 4.90 -15.75
CA ARG A 429 11.73 4.30 -17.07
C ARG A 429 10.41 4.16 -17.84
N MET A 430 9.37 3.66 -17.20
CA MET A 430 8.04 3.51 -17.81
C MET A 430 7.44 4.86 -18.19
N ALA A 431 7.66 5.91 -17.38
CA ALA A 431 7.19 7.25 -17.68
C ALA A 431 7.87 7.81 -18.94
N ILE A 432 9.19 7.64 -19.07
CA ILE A 432 9.98 8.07 -20.24
C ILE A 432 9.53 7.32 -21.51
N LEU A 433 9.24 6.02 -21.40
CA LEU A 433 8.83 5.16 -22.51
C LEU A 433 7.32 5.18 -22.80
N ASN A 434 6.54 5.96 -22.05
CA ASN A 434 5.10 6.03 -22.29
C ASN A 434 4.82 6.81 -23.59
N PRO A 435 4.18 6.19 -24.60
CA PRO A 435 3.87 6.88 -25.85
C PRO A 435 2.70 7.88 -25.73
N VAL A 436 1.94 7.87 -24.63
CA VAL A 436 0.75 8.69 -24.43
C VAL A 436 0.97 9.71 -23.31
N PRO A 437 0.63 11.01 -23.51
CA PRO A 437 0.06 11.61 -24.72
C PRO A 437 1.07 11.75 -25.87
N GLN A 438 2.36 11.81 -25.56
CA GLN A 438 3.47 11.87 -26.53
C GLN A 438 4.69 11.15 -25.94
N PRO A 439 5.51 10.47 -26.75
CA PRO A 439 6.72 9.78 -26.29
C PRO A 439 7.84 10.76 -25.96
N ALA A 440 8.77 10.36 -25.08
CA ALA A 440 10.04 11.07 -24.93
C ALA A 440 10.84 11.00 -26.26
N ARG A 441 11.38 12.15 -26.68
CA ARG A 441 12.16 12.33 -27.92
C ARG A 441 13.39 13.19 -27.62
N LEU A 442 14.51 12.91 -28.29
CA LEU A 442 15.73 13.72 -28.14
C LEU A 442 15.55 15.13 -28.73
N ASP A 443 16.13 16.15 -28.09
CA ASP A 443 16.20 17.49 -28.69
C ASP A 443 17.20 17.46 -29.86
N PRO A 444 16.76 17.63 -31.12
CA PRO A 444 17.64 17.50 -32.29
C PRO A 444 18.75 18.54 -32.31
N LYS A 445 18.61 19.67 -31.60
CA LYS A 445 19.60 20.76 -31.57
C LYS A 445 20.53 20.67 -30.37
N ASN A 446 20.03 20.22 -29.22
CA ASN A 446 20.75 20.34 -27.95
C ASN A 446 21.00 19.02 -27.23
N TRP A 447 20.72 17.86 -27.84
CA TRP A 447 20.84 16.55 -27.17
C TRP A 447 22.22 16.33 -26.49
N GLY A 448 23.30 16.85 -27.07
CA GLY A 448 24.67 16.74 -26.55
C GLY A 448 25.07 17.75 -25.46
N LYS A 449 24.18 18.68 -25.10
CA LYS A 449 24.41 19.65 -24.01
C LYS A 449 23.73 19.15 -22.74
N ASP A 450 24.46 19.05 -21.63
CA ASP A 450 23.90 18.61 -20.35
C ASP A 450 22.85 19.57 -19.78
N TYR A 451 21.92 19.02 -18.99
CA TYR A 451 21.08 19.78 -18.08
C TYR A 451 21.88 20.24 -16.86
N THR A 452 21.70 21.49 -16.47
CA THR A 452 22.33 22.04 -15.27
C THR A 452 21.47 21.78 -14.04
N VAL A 453 22.10 21.75 -12.86
CA VAL A 453 21.41 21.63 -11.58
C VAL A 453 20.40 22.77 -11.38
N SER A 454 20.81 24.00 -11.67
CA SER A 454 19.98 25.19 -11.47
C SER A 454 18.73 25.17 -12.36
N GLU A 455 18.86 24.71 -13.61
CA GLU A 455 17.71 24.50 -14.51
C GLU A 455 16.72 23.47 -13.93
N ALA A 456 17.22 22.33 -13.45
CA ALA A 456 16.40 21.26 -12.90
C ALA A 456 15.62 21.72 -11.66
N ILE A 457 16.29 22.41 -10.72
CA ILE A 457 15.66 22.91 -9.49
C ILE A 457 14.60 23.98 -9.80
N ALA A 458 14.92 24.94 -10.68
CA ALA A 458 13.99 26.01 -11.03
C ALA A 458 12.73 25.47 -11.70
N GLU A 459 12.87 24.52 -12.63
CA GLU A 459 11.72 23.89 -13.31
C GLU A 459 10.93 22.98 -12.38
N TYR A 460 11.57 22.23 -11.48
CA TYR A 460 10.87 21.42 -10.48
C TYR A 460 9.99 22.30 -9.57
N LYS A 461 10.54 23.41 -9.06
CA LYS A 461 9.76 24.38 -8.25
C LYS A 461 8.55 24.91 -9.02
N ARG A 462 8.73 25.28 -10.28
CA ARG A 462 7.64 25.77 -11.15
C ARG A 462 6.55 24.72 -11.33
N VAL A 463 6.94 23.48 -11.57
CA VAL A 463 6.02 22.34 -11.71
C VAL A 463 5.24 22.11 -10.43
N CYS A 464 5.90 22.09 -9.27
CA CYS A 464 5.21 21.94 -7.99
C CYS A 464 4.16 23.02 -7.79
N ILE A 465 4.49 24.29 -8.06
CA ILE A 465 3.54 25.41 -7.95
C ILE A 465 2.36 25.23 -8.92
N CYS A 466 2.62 24.83 -10.17
CA CYS A 466 1.58 24.64 -11.19
C CYS A 466 0.60 23.51 -10.84
N HIS A 467 1.08 22.45 -10.19
CA HIS A 467 0.27 21.30 -9.79
C HIS A 467 -0.26 21.37 -8.36
N GLY A 468 0.04 22.45 -7.61
CA GLY A 468 -0.33 22.57 -6.21
C GLY A 468 0.41 21.60 -5.27
N TRP A 469 1.57 21.11 -5.68
CA TRP A 469 2.43 20.25 -4.86
C TRP A 469 3.32 21.09 -3.94
N ASN A 470 3.55 20.57 -2.72
CA ASN A 470 4.48 21.19 -1.79
C ASN A 470 5.92 20.99 -2.28
N VAL A 471 6.68 22.08 -2.39
CA VAL A 471 8.13 22.03 -2.66
C VAL A 471 8.83 21.57 -1.38
N PRO A 472 9.60 20.47 -1.39
CA PRO A 472 10.40 20.06 -0.23
C PRO A 472 11.42 21.13 0.17
N ASP A 473 11.56 21.38 1.47
CA ASP A 473 12.47 22.40 2.01
C ASP A 473 13.94 22.14 1.63
N ASP A 474 14.31 20.87 1.55
CA ASP A 474 15.65 20.42 1.18
C ASP A 474 16.05 20.88 -0.24
N ILE A 475 15.09 21.08 -1.16
CA ILE A 475 15.39 21.55 -2.53
C ILE A 475 15.91 22.99 -2.53
N ASN A 476 15.54 23.81 -1.54
CA ASN A 476 16.12 25.13 -1.39
C ASN A 476 17.58 25.06 -0.91
N GLN A 477 17.94 24.01 -0.16
CA GLN A 477 19.31 23.76 0.31
C GLN A 477 20.19 23.15 -0.78
N LEU A 478 19.60 22.56 -1.82
CA LEU A 478 20.31 22.06 -3.01
C LEU A 478 20.78 23.19 -3.95
N ALA A 479 20.42 24.45 -3.68
CA ALA A 479 20.91 25.59 -4.44
C ALA A 479 22.39 25.84 -4.11
N TRP A 480 23.27 25.50 -5.07
CA TRP A 480 24.68 25.88 -5.00
C TRP A 480 24.92 27.22 -5.70
N THR A 481 25.88 27.97 -5.14
CA THR A 481 26.58 29.11 -5.74
C THR A 481 27.35 28.72 -6.99
#